data_AF-A0AA50YCE9-F1
#
_entry.id   AF-A0AA50YCE9-F1
#
_cell.length_a   1.000
_cell.length_b   1.000
_cell.length_c   1.000
_cell.angle_alpha   90.00
_cell.angle_beta   90.00
_cell.angle_gamma   90.00
#
_symmetry.space_group_name_H-M   'P 1'
#
loop_
_entity.id
_entity.type
_entity.pdbx_description
1 polymer ?
#
loop_
_entity_poly.entity_id
_entity_poly.type
_entity_poly.pdbx_seq_one_letter_code
_entity_poly.pdbx_strand_id
1 'polypeptide(L)' 'CFWFTVEFGLCRQEGKLKAFGAGLLSSFGELQYCLSDKPELRDFEPEITGNQKYP' A
#
# COMPACT_ATOMS: atom_id res chain seq x y z
N CYS A 1 -3.42 5.41 9.94
CA CYS A 1 -2.02 5.58 9.49
C CYS A 1 -1.21 4.28 9.47
N PHE A 2 -1.10 3.54 10.59
CA PHE A 2 -0.33 2.28 10.65
C PHE A 2 -0.73 1.26 9.57
N TRP A 3 -2.03 1.05 9.39
CA TRP A 3 -2.58 0.12 8.40
C TRP A 3 -2.09 0.38 6.97
N PHE A 4 -2.15 1.63 6.51
CA PHE A 4 -1.74 2.02 5.16
C PHE A 4 -0.22 2.23 4.98
N THR A 5 0.57 1.93 6.01
CA THR A 5 2.03 2.05 5.97
C THR A 5 2.70 0.73 6.35
N VAL A 6 2.62 0.34 7.61
CA VAL A 6 3.30 -0.86 8.10
C VAL A 6 2.64 -2.15 7.61
N GLU A 7 1.31 -2.18 7.49
CA GLU A 7 0.60 -3.40 7.04
C GLU A 7 0.46 -3.46 5.52
N PHE A 8 0.04 -2.37 4.87
CA PHE A 8 -0.28 -2.32 3.44
C PHE A 8 0.43 -1.20 2.68
N GLY A 9 1.63 -0.80 3.13
CA GLY A 9 2.38 0.28 2.51
C GLY A 9 3.05 -0.09 1.18
N LEU A 10 3.01 0.88 0.26
CA LEU A 10 3.73 0.89 -1.01
C LEU A 10 4.71 2.06 -1.03
N CYS A 11 5.86 1.87 -1.67
CA CYS A 11 6.86 2.92 -1.85
C CYS A 11 7.33 2.97 -3.31
N ARG A 12 7.82 4.14 -3.72
CA ARG A 12 8.52 4.31 -4.99
C ARG A 12 10.01 4.34 -4.74
N GLN A 13 10.73 3.37 -5.30
CA GLN A 13 12.18 3.32 -5.26
C GLN A 13 12.71 3.31 -6.69
N GLU A 14 13.57 4.26 -7.02
CA GLU A 14 14.14 4.39 -8.38
C GLU A 14 13.06 4.46 -9.47
N GLY A 15 11.96 5.16 -9.18
CA GLY A 15 10.80 5.29 -10.09
C GLY A 15 9.92 4.04 -10.18
N LYS A 16 10.28 2.92 -9.56
CA LYS A 16 9.50 1.68 -9.56
C LYS A 16 8.65 1.57 -8.29
N LEU A 17 7.40 1.14 -8.46
CA LEU A 17 6.51 0.84 -7.34
C LEU A 17 6.93 -0.48 -6.69
N LYS A 18 7.04 -0.50 -5.36
CA LYS A 18 7.38 -1.67 -4.55
C LYS A 18 6.47 -1.74 -3.33
N ALA A 19 6.18 -2.96 -2.88
CA ALA A 19 5.49 -3.18 -1.62
C ALA A 19 6.48 -3.33 -0.46
N PHE A 20 6.16 -2.75 0.69
CA PHE A 20 6.92 -2.91 1.92
C PHE A 20 6.04 -3.28 3.13
N GLY A 21 4.72 -3.16 3.00
CA GLY A 21 3.78 -3.54 4.06
C GLY A 21 3.85 -5.04 4.39
N ALA A 22 3.79 -5.37 5.68
CA ALA A 22 3.88 -6.74 6.19
C ALA A 22 2.75 -7.64 5.67
N GLY A 23 1.52 -7.14 5.59
CA GLY A 23 0.36 -7.82 5.00
C GLY A 23 0.59 -8.15 3.53
N LEU A 24 1.07 -7.18 2.76
CA LEU A 24 1.39 -7.39 1.33
C LEU A 24 2.51 -8.41 1.14
N LEU A 25 3.57 -8.37 1.96
CA LEU A 25 4.70 -9.29 1.84
C LEU A 25 4.38 -10.73 2.29
N SER A 26 3.39 -10.90 3.17
CA SER A 26 2.94 -12.22 3.64
C SER A 26 1.80 -12.83 2.81
N SER A 27 1.21 -12.05 1.89
CA SER A 27 0.07 -12.46 1.06
C SER A 27 0.44 -12.43 -0.42
N PHE A 28 0.70 -13.60 -1.01
CA PHE A 28 1.09 -13.70 -2.43
C PHE A 28 0.05 -13.09 -3.38
N GLY A 29 -1.24 -13.31 -3.10
CA GLY A 29 -2.33 -12.79 -3.93
C GLY A 29 -2.45 -11.26 -3.86
N GLU A 30 -2.35 -10.69 -2.66
CA GLU A 30 -2.40 -9.23 -2.49
C GLU A 30 -1.15 -8.55 -3.03
N LEU A 31 0.02 -9.18 -2.95
CA LEU A 31 1.25 -8.66 -3.55
C LEU A 31 1.13 -8.51 -5.07
N GLN A 32 0.56 -9.50 -5.75
CA GLN A 32 0.32 -9.41 -7.19
C GLN A 32 -0.77 -8.37 -7.52
N TYR A 33 -1.80 -8.28 -6.68
CA TYR A 33 -2.86 -7.30 -6.85
C TYR A 33 -2.36 -5.87 -6.68
N CYS A 34 -1.58 -5.57 -5.64
CA CYS A 34 -1.13 -4.23 -5.31
C CYS A 34 -0.14 -3.64 -6.34
N LEU A 35 0.56 -4.50 -7.09
CA LEU A 35 1.46 -4.13 -8.18
C LEU A 35 0.81 -4.15 -9.57
N SER A 36 -0.48 -4.47 -9.65
CA SER A 36 -1.26 -4.39 -10.90
C SER A 36 -1.87 -2.99 -11.09
N ASP A 37 -2.57 -2.78 -12.20
CA ASP A 37 -3.30 -1.52 -12.48
C ASP A 37 -4.73 -1.51 -11.89
N LYS A 38 -5.10 -2.52 -11.09
CA LYS A 38 -6.42 -2.64 -10.46
C LYS A 38 -6.64 -1.74 -9.24
N PRO A 39 -5.70 -1.61 -8.29
CA PRO A 39 -5.89 -0.75 -7.12
C PRO A 39 -5.75 0.72 -7.49
N GLU A 40 -6.47 1.57 -6.76
CA GLU A 40 -6.24 3.02 -6.80
C GLU A 40 -5.02 3.36 -5.94
N LEU A 41 -4.00 3.95 -6.56
CA LEU A 41 -2.81 4.44 -5.86
C LEU A 41 -2.99 5.91 -5.52
N ARG A 42 -2.83 6.25 -4.24
CA ARG A 42 -2.85 7.63 -3.74
C ARG A 42 -1.55 7.95 -3.03
N ASP A 43 -1.19 9.23 -3.02
CA ASP A 43 -0.05 9.69 -2.24
C ASP A 43 -0.36 9.59 -0.74
N PHE A 44 0.70 9.37 0.04
CA PHE A 44 0.57 9.24 1.48
C PHE A 44 0.51 10.62 2.13
N GLU A 45 -0.69 11.00 2.57
CA GLU A 45 -0.95 12.23 3.31
C GLU A 45 -1.54 11.86 4.68
N PRO A 46 -0.80 12.01 5.79
CA PRO A 46 -1.24 11.52 7.10
C PRO A 46 -2.63 11.96 7.53
N GLU A 47 -3.02 13.21 7.23
CA GLU A 47 -4.33 13.78 7.58
C GLU A 47 -5.48 13.12 6.80
N ILE A 48 -5.21 12.67 5.57
CA ILE A 48 -6.20 12.01 4.71
C ILE A 48 -6.19 10.50 4.97
N THR A 49 -5.01 9.89 4.92
CA THR A 49 -4.80 8.45 5.10
C THR A 49 -5.20 7.98 6.50
N GLY A 50 -5.10 8.84 7.52
CA GLY A 50 -5.58 8.55 8.87
C GLY A 50 -7.09 8.33 8.95
N ASN A 51 -7.85 8.99 8.08
CA ASN A 51 -9.31 8.98 8.06
C ASN A 51 -9.92 8.01 7.02
N GLN A 52 -9.08 7.40 6.18
CA GLN A 52 -9.51 6.46 5.16
C GLN A 52 -10.11 5.21 5.81
N LYS A 53 -11.38 4.91 5.49
CA LYS A 53 -12.03 3.66 5.92
C LYS A 53 -11.42 2.48 5.17
N TYR A 54 -11.20 1.41 5.91
CA TYR A 54 -10.80 0.09 5.42
C TYR A 54 -11.80 -0.95 5.96
N PRO A 55 -12.05 -2.04 5.22
CA PRO A 55 -12.93 -3.12 5.67
C PRO A 55 -12.42 -3.84 6.91
#